data_AF-A0A520XHW8-F1
#
_entry.id   AF-A0A520XHW8-F1
#
_cell.length_a   1.000
_cell.length_b   1.000
_cell.length_c   1.000
_cell.angle_alpha   90.00
_cell.angle_beta   90.00
_cell.angle_gamma   90.00
#
_symmetry.space_group_name_H-M   'P 1'
#
loop_
_entity.id
_entity.type
_entity.pdbx_description
1 polymer ?
#
loop_
_entity_poly.entity_id
_entity_poly.type
_entity_poly.pdbx_seq_one_letter_code
_entity_poly.pdbx_strand_id
1 'polypeptide(L)'
;MDRVESHPGYWPSPWPVECGGNRRQKAAHGRLDAAEGSAEVVSRHDDKWHVMIVRRDEDQWYLGGTMPAFTGPPPHGWVEQIDPDSLEAVVSSPDLPCGEHVWCGAILVHADGSIMSVNGSYLHKLDPHDLSVLAERELPVSRSHNGLLALSDGSLITKDLRLEGQGGTTITRLDATSLDVLGEPFVLPEGSMGRIASDVTPNGEFVYVPGTEHLWRLQVRDGAIE
;
A
#
# COMPACT_ATOMS: atom_id res chain seq x y z
N MET A 1 -9.57 -13.56 -0.10
CA MET A 1 -8.78 -14.78 0.11
C MET A 1 -7.29 -14.41 0.01
N ASP A 2 -6.34 -15.02 -0.69
CA ASP A 2 -6.13 -14.61 -2.10
C ASP A 2 -5.10 -15.54 -2.80
N ARG A 3 -5.21 -16.85 -2.58
CA ARG A 3 -4.77 -17.81 -3.61
C ARG A 3 -5.89 -18.08 -4.60
N VAL A 4 -7.12 -18.28 -4.12
CA VAL A 4 -8.20 -18.91 -4.92
C VAL A 4 -9.20 -17.89 -5.48
N GLU A 5 -9.51 -16.84 -4.73
CA GLU A 5 -10.50 -15.83 -5.10
C GLU A 5 -9.85 -14.45 -5.07
N SER A 6 -10.16 -13.62 -6.07
CA SER A 6 -9.76 -12.22 -6.13
C SER A 6 -10.61 -11.38 -5.17
N HIS A 7 -9.97 -10.47 -4.44
CA HIS A 7 -10.67 -9.53 -3.58
C HIS A 7 -11.22 -8.33 -4.41
N PRO A 8 -12.52 -7.99 -4.31
CA PRO A 8 -13.19 -7.07 -5.25
C PRO A 8 -12.71 -5.62 -5.19
N GLY A 9 -12.05 -5.20 -4.11
CA GLY A 9 -11.44 -3.87 -4.00
C GLY A 9 -10.17 -3.65 -4.84
N TYR A 10 -9.66 -4.70 -5.50
CA TYR A 10 -8.44 -4.64 -6.30
C TYR A 10 -8.71 -4.89 -7.78
N TRP A 11 -7.82 -4.35 -8.62
CA TRP A 11 -7.76 -4.73 -10.04
C TRP A 11 -7.55 -6.25 -10.16
N PRO A 12 -8.17 -6.93 -11.15
CA PRO A 12 -8.02 -8.38 -11.38
C PRO A 12 -6.61 -8.73 -11.89
N SER A 13 -5.63 -8.65 -10.98
CA SER A 13 -4.21 -8.91 -11.20
C SER A 13 -3.72 -10.04 -10.29
N PRO A 14 -2.65 -10.77 -10.67
CA PRO A 14 -2.01 -11.72 -9.77
C PRO A 14 -1.27 -11.07 -8.60
N TRP A 15 -0.94 -9.77 -8.67
CA TRP A 15 -0.20 -9.06 -7.60
C TRP A 15 -0.61 -7.58 -7.48
N PRO A 16 -1.88 -7.26 -7.19
CA PRO A 16 -2.38 -5.89 -7.20
C PRO A 16 -1.95 -5.07 -5.98
N VAL A 17 -1.42 -5.69 -4.93
CA VAL A 17 -1.05 -5.02 -3.68
C VAL A 17 0.14 -5.72 -3.03
N GLU A 18 0.80 -5.01 -2.14
CA GLU A 18 1.80 -5.56 -1.22
C GLU A 18 1.39 -6.95 -0.68
N CYS A 19 2.31 -7.91 -0.74
CA CYS A 19 2.11 -9.29 -0.29
C CYS A 19 1.02 -10.10 -1.06
N GLY A 20 0.55 -9.59 -2.21
CA GLY A 20 -0.33 -10.31 -3.14
C GLY A 20 -1.82 -10.32 -2.77
N GLY A 21 -2.24 -9.62 -1.70
CA GLY A 21 -3.64 -9.55 -1.30
C GLY A 21 -3.84 -9.17 0.17
N ASN A 22 -5.10 -8.99 0.58
CA ASN A 22 -5.46 -8.51 1.92
C ASN A 22 -5.02 -9.44 3.06
N ARG A 23 -5.03 -10.76 2.83
CA ARG A 23 -4.51 -11.75 3.79
C ARG A 23 -2.98 -11.82 3.84
N ARG A 24 -2.27 -11.12 2.95
CA ARG A 24 -0.80 -11.05 2.88
C ARG A 24 -0.11 -12.42 2.86
N GLN A 25 -0.69 -13.39 2.16
CA GLN A 25 -0.18 -14.77 2.13
C GLN A 25 1.15 -14.91 1.38
N LYS A 26 1.54 -13.90 0.57
CA LYS A 26 2.77 -13.89 -0.24
C LYS A 26 2.92 -15.18 -1.07
N ALA A 27 1.85 -15.57 -1.73
CA ALA A 27 1.85 -16.81 -2.49
C ALA A 27 1.06 -16.68 -3.78
N ALA A 28 1.56 -17.36 -4.81
CA ALA A 28 0.90 -17.52 -6.10
C ALA A 28 0.68 -19.01 -6.40
N HIS A 29 -0.21 -19.31 -7.35
CA HIS A 29 -0.29 -20.65 -7.94
C HIS A 29 0.89 -20.90 -8.86
N GLY A 30 1.29 -22.17 -9.00
CA GLY A 30 2.34 -22.58 -9.91
C GLY A 30 3.47 -23.33 -9.22
N ARG A 31 4.60 -23.41 -9.90
CA ARG A 31 5.79 -24.16 -9.51
C ARG A 31 7.01 -23.33 -9.87
N LEU A 32 8.00 -23.29 -8.98
CA LEU A 32 9.29 -22.66 -9.26
C LEU A 32 10.29 -23.66 -9.86
N ASP A 33 10.09 -24.97 -9.62
CA ASP A 33 10.95 -26.08 -10.02
C ASP A 33 12.47 -25.78 -9.81
N ALA A 34 12.78 -25.12 -8.69
CA ALA A 34 14.08 -24.50 -8.39
C ALA A 34 15.28 -25.46 -8.36
N ALA A 35 15.04 -26.77 -8.30
CA ALA A 35 16.10 -27.78 -8.35
C ALA A 35 16.69 -27.94 -9.76
N GLU A 36 15.90 -27.64 -10.80
CA GLU A 36 16.29 -27.79 -12.21
C GLU A 36 16.41 -26.44 -12.94
N GLY A 37 15.88 -25.37 -12.35
CA GLY A 37 15.94 -24.02 -12.90
C GLY A 37 17.30 -23.34 -12.77
N SER A 38 17.61 -22.46 -13.72
CA SER A 38 18.69 -21.48 -13.62
C SER A 38 18.13 -20.12 -13.19
N ALA A 39 18.78 -19.46 -12.24
CA ALA A 39 18.43 -18.11 -11.83
C ALA A 39 19.28 -17.08 -12.58
N GLU A 40 18.63 -16.03 -13.07
CA GLU A 40 19.28 -14.83 -13.60
C GLU A 40 18.96 -13.65 -12.69
N VAL A 41 19.91 -12.70 -12.58
CA VAL A 41 19.77 -11.53 -11.71
C VAL A 41 20.02 -10.29 -12.54
N VAL A 42 19.02 -9.42 -12.56
CA VAL A 42 19.11 -8.05 -13.06
C VAL A 42 18.95 -7.12 -11.87
N SER A 43 19.75 -6.05 -11.82
CA SER A 43 19.64 -5.03 -10.78
C SER A 43 19.80 -3.64 -11.37
N ARG A 44 19.03 -2.71 -10.80
CA ARG A 44 19.16 -1.27 -11.00
C ARG A 44 19.60 -0.64 -9.68
N HIS A 45 20.51 0.33 -9.75
CA HIS A 45 20.98 1.07 -8.58
C HIS A 45 20.83 2.57 -8.83
N ASP A 46 20.14 3.24 -7.92
CA ASP A 46 19.93 4.68 -7.89
C ASP A 46 19.87 5.17 -6.42
N ASP A 47 19.70 6.48 -6.22
CA ASP A 47 19.67 7.08 -4.87
C ASP A 47 18.28 7.01 -4.19
N LYS A 48 17.34 6.21 -4.73
CA LYS A 48 15.98 6.09 -4.20
C LYS A 48 15.88 4.91 -3.23
N TRP A 49 14.94 5.00 -2.29
CA TRP A 49 14.55 3.85 -1.47
C TRP A 49 13.38 3.12 -2.15
N HIS A 50 13.71 2.07 -2.91
CA HIS A 50 12.73 1.18 -3.54
C HIS A 50 12.00 0.35 -2.46
N VAL A 51 10.67 0.39 -2.44
CA VAL A 51 9.90 -0.22 -1.34
C VAL A 51 9.14 -1.46 -1.81
N MET A 52 8.22 -1.33 -2.75
CA MET A 52 7.31 -2.41 -3.13
C MET A 52 6.89 -2.30 -4.60
N ILE A 53 6.65 -3.45 -5.21
CA ILE A 53 6.16 -3.58 -6.58
C ILE A 53 4.74 -4.15 -6.59
N VAL A 54 3.92 -3.65 -7.52
CA VAL A 54 2.60 -4.19 -7.85
C VAL A 54 2.47 -4.40 -9.35
N ARG A 55 1.57 -5.29 -9.74
CA ARG A 55 1.22 -5.54 -11.14
C ARG A 55 -0.23 -5.13 -11.39
N ARG A 56 -0.47 -4.44 -12.49
CA ARG A 56 -1.83 -4.14 -12.98
C ARG A 56 -2.22 -5.14 -14.06
N ASP A 57 -1.62 -5.03 -15.24
CA ASP A 57 -1.80 -5.94 -16.38
C ASP A 57 -0.50 -6.72 -16.66
N GLU A 58 -0.40 -7.44 -17.78
CA GLU A 58 0.74 -8.32 -18.09
C GLU A 58 2.10 -7.60 -18.09
N ASP A 59 2.15 -6.47 -18.77
CA ASP A 59 3.37 -5.65 -18.97
C ASP A 59 3.34 -4.36 -18.15
N GLN A 60 2.48 -4.29 -17.13
CA GLN A 60 2.30 -3.09 -16.31
C GLN A 60 2.70 -3.35 -14.86
N TRP A 61 3.97 -3.11 -14.58
CA TRP A 61 4.58 -3.23 -13.27
C TRP A 61 4.89 -1.86 -12.69
N TYR A 62 4.47 -1.62 -11.46
CA TYR A 62 4.66 -0.33 -10.79
C TYR A 62 5.48 -0.51 -9.52
N LEU A 63 6.58 0.24 -9.43
CA LEU A 63 7.45 0.32 -8.28
C LEU A 63 7.16 1.60 -7.51
N GLY A 64 6.80 1.48 -6.24
CA GLY A 64 6.64 2.61 -5.33
C GLY A 64 7.79 2.71 -4.34
N GLY A 65 8.11 3.93 -3.92
CA GLY A 65 9.14 4.16 -2.92
C GLY A 65 9.15 5.55 -2.30
N THR A 66 10.25 5.85 -1.61
CA THR A 66 10.51 7.12 -0.93
C THR A 66 11.97 7.52 -1.17
N MET A 67 12.37 8.72 -0.75
CA MET A 67 13.79 9.08 -0.68
C MET A 67 14.42 8.63 0.65
N PRO A 68 15.68 8.14 0.68
CA PRO A 68 16.36 7.67 1.90
C PRO A 68 16.87 8.82 2.80
N ALA A 69 16.39 10.04 2.60
CA ALA A 69 16.99 11.25 3.16
C ALA A 69 16.53 11.55 4.60
N PHE A 70 17.35 11.21 5.60
CA PHE A 70 17.24 11.77 6.96
C PHE A 70 17.92 13.14 7.12
N THR A 71 18.73 13.51 6.12
CA THR A 71 19.42 14.81 5.97
C THR A 71 19.42 15.19 4.49
N GLY A 72 19.41 16.48 4.17
CA GLY A 72 19.38 16.98 2.79
C GLY A 72 18.04 17.61 2.39
N PRO A 73 17.71 17.66 1.08
CA PRO A 73 16.42 18.15 0.60
C PRO A 73 15.24 17.39 1.23
N PRO A 74 14.06 18.01 1.35
CA PRO A 74 12.87 17.35 1.86
C PRO A 74 12.59 16.03 1.11
N PRO A 75 12.25 14.94 1.83
CA PRO A 75 11.93 13.68 1.18
C PRO A 75 10.60 13.80 0.41
N HIS A 76 10.46 12.96 -0.61
CA HIS A 76 9.22 12.77 -1.35
C HIS A 76 9.01 11.28 -1.64
N GLY A 77 7.75 10.91 -1.88
CA GLY A 77 7.38 9.65 -2.46
C GLY A 77 7.49 9.69 -3.99
N TRP A 78 7.51 8.52 -4.61
CA TRP A 78 7.53 8.39 -6.07
C TRP A 78 6.93 7.05 -6.48
N VAL A 79 6.43 7.00 -7.71
CA VAL A 79 5.99 5.77 -8.38
C VAL A 79 6.57 5.73 -9.78
N GLU A 80 7.03 4.57 -10.22
CA GLU A 80 7.48 4.32 -11.59
C GLU A 80 6.73 3.14 -12.18
N GLN A 81 6.30 3.23 -13.43
CA GLN A 81 6.09 2.03 -14.23
C GLN A 81 7.47 1.55 -14.68
N ILE A 82 7.78 0.29 -14.48
CA ILE A 82 9.07 -0.30 -14.86
C ILE A 82 8.90 -1.37 -15.93
N ASP A 83 9.92 -1.50 -16.77
CA ASP A 83 10.10 -2.68 -17.62
C ASP A 83 10.61 -3.83 -16.74
N PRO A 84 9.93 -5.00 -16.67
CA PRO A 84 10.26 -6.04 -15.71
C PRO A 84 11.57 -6.78 -16.01
N ASP A 85 12.08 -6.69 -17.25
CA ASP A 85 13.30 -7.38 -17.67
C ASP A 85 14.54 -6.53 -17.44
N SER A 86 14.49 -5.24 -17.76
CA SER A 86 15.60 -4.29 -17.59
C SER A 86 15.56 -3.53 -16.26
N LEU A 87 14.39 -3.48 -15.60
CA LEU A 87 14.07 -2.65 -14.43
C LEU A 87 14.11 -1.14 -14.68
N GLU A 88 14.28 -0.70 -15.93
CA GLU A 88 14.29 0.73 -16.27
C GLU A 88 12.90 1.34 -16.16
N ALA A 89 12.84 2.62 -15.77
CA ALA A 89 11.59 3.36 -15.70
C ALA A 89 11.04 3.63 -17.10
N VAL A 90 9.80 3.20 -17.36
CA VAL A 90 9.03 3.53 -18.56
C VAL A 90 8.37 4.89 -18.40
N VAL A 91 7.77 5.13 -17.22
CA VAL A 91 7.14 6.39 -16.82
C VAL A 91 7.38 6.60 -15.32
N SER A 92 7.51 7.85 -14.89
CA SER A 92 7.64 8.23 -13.48
C SER A 92 6.56 9.25 -13.11
N SER A 93 6.02 9.14 -11.90
CA SER A 93 5.22 10.20 -11.29
C SER A 93 6.05 11.47 -11.08
N PRO A 94 5.42 12.64 -10.86
CA PRO A 94 6.11 13.76 -10.21
C PRO A 94 6.56 13.35 -8.79
N ASP A 95 7.39 14.18 -8.16
CA ASP A 95 7.70 14.09 -6.74
C ASP A 95 6.40 14.19 -5.93
N LEU A 96 6.08 13.15 -5.16
CA LEU A 96 4.85 13.07 -4.39
C LEU A 96 5.10 13.58 -2.96
N PRO A 97 4.35 14.59 -2.47
CA PRO A 97 4.51 15.07 -1.09
C PRO A 97 4.37 13.94 -0.06
N CYS A 98 5.13 14.03 1.04
CA CYS A 98 5.05 13.04 2.12
C CYS A 98 5.03 13.64 3.54
N GLY A 99 4.97 14.97 3.65
CA GLY A 99 4.96 15.66 4.94
C GLY A 99 6.27 15.53 5.73
N GLU A 100 7.40 15.43 5.03
CA GLU A 100 8.75 15.26 5.60
C GLU A 100 8.99 13.94 6.37
N HIS A 101 8.06 12.98 6.23
CA HIS A 101 8.15 11.70 6.91
C HIS A 101 8.93 10.67 6.06
N VAL A 102 9.92 10.02 6.68
CA VAL A 102 10.77 9.01 6.02
C VAL A 102 10.45 7.62 6.57
N TRP A 103 9.69 6.85 5.80
CA TRP A 103 9.46 5.42 6.05
C TRP A 103 8.95 4.72 4.79
N CYS A 104 8.99 3.39 4.79
CA CYS A 104 8.40 2.61 3.71
C CYS A 104 6.87 2.75 3.67
N GLY A 105 6.38 3.40 2.60
CA GLY A 105 4.96 3.54 2.30
C GLY A 105 4.31 2.24 1.83
N ALA A 106 3.17 2.32 1.16
CA ALA A 106 2.52 1.18 0.50
C ALA A 106 1.90 1.60 -0.84
N ILE A 107 1.77 0.64 -1.75
CA ILE A 107 1.22 0.84 -3.09
C ILE A 107 0.24 -0.29 -3.41
N LEU A 108 -0.83 0.03 -4.13
CA LEU A 108 -1.79 -0.93 -4.68
C LEU A 108 -2.38 -0.46 -6.01
N VAL A 109 -2.99 -1.39 -6.73
CA VAL A 109 -3.84 -1.15 -7.90
C VAL A 109 -5.28 -1.35 -7.47
N HIS A 110 -6.03 -0.26 -7.43
CA HIS A 110 -7.42 -0.27 -6.98
C HIS A 110 -8.35 -0.92 -8.04
N ALA A 111 -9.57 -1.31 -7.66
CA ALA A 111 -10.55 -1.94 -8.56
C ALA A 111 -10.86 -1.15 -9.83
N ASP A 112 -10.76 0.18 -9.80
CA ASP A 112 -10.92 1.05 -10.97
C ASP A 112 -9.68 1.12 -11.87
N GLY A 113 -8.60 0.42 -11.49
CA GLY A 113 -7.34 0.33 -12.22
C GLY A 113 -6.36 1.46 -11.94
N SER A 114 -6.71 2.43 -11.09
CA SER A 114 -5.79 3.48 -10.67
C SER A 114 -4.70 2.96 -9.73
N ILE A 115 -3.56 3.66 -9.71
CA ILE A 115 -2.45 3.33 -8.81
C ILE A 115 -2.59 4.17 -7.55
N MET A 116 -2.74 3.53 -6.40
CA MET A 116 -2.81 4.19 -5.10
C MET A 116 -1.47 4.09 -4.40
N SER A 117 -0.92 5.21 -3.95
CA SER A 117 0.37 5.27 -3.24
C SER A 117 0.24 6.07 -1.96
N VAL A 118 0.48 5.41 -0.83
CA VAL A 118 0.63 6.08 0.47
C VAL A 118 2.11 6.23 0.79
N ASN A 119 2.55 7.45 1.09
CA ASN A 119 3.89 7.72 1.57
C ASN A 119 3.86 8.87 2.56
N GLY A 120 4.56 8.71 3.68
CA GLY A 120 4.52 9.70 4.75
C GLY A 120 3.09 9.93 5.24
N SER A 121 2.68 11.20 5.35
CA SER A 121 1.30 11.58 5.71
C SER A 121 0.41 11.87 4.50
N TYR A 122 0.68 11.27 3.34
CA TYR A 122 -0.07 11.54 2.11
C TYR A 122 -0.50 10.26 1.40
N LEU A 123 -1.67 10.32 0.76
CA LEU A 123 -2.19 9.31 -0.16
C LEU A 123 -2.45 9.96 -1.52
N HIS A 124 -1.98 9.30 -2.58
CA HIS A 124 -2.13 9.76 -3.96
C HIS A 124 -2.84 8.69 -4.77
N LYS A 125 -3.73 9.15 -5.65
CA LYS A 125 -4.33 8.36 -6.74
C LYS A 125 -3.68 8.82 -8.03
N LEU A 126 -3.08 7.90 -8.76
CA LEU A 126 -2.36 8.18 -10.01
C LEU A 126 -3.05 7.52 -11.20
N ASP A 127 -3.00 8.20 -12.34
CA ASP A 127 -3.41 7.62 -13.61
C ASP A 127 -2.45 6.48 -13.98
N PRO A 128 -2.96 5.28 -14.33
CA PRO A 128 -2.09 4.14 -14.60
C PRO A 128 -1.29 4.27 -15.90
N HIS A 129 -1.65 5.18 -16.81
CA HIS A 129 -1.00 5.31 -18.12
C HIS A 129 0.18 6.29 -18.11
N ASP A 130 0.06 7.41 -17.37
CA ASP A 130 1.08 8.46 -17.34
C ASP A 130 1.56 8.83 -15.93
N LEU A 131 1.02 8.19 -14.88
CA LEU A 131 1.32 8.47 -13.47
C LEU A 131 1.09 9.92 -13.04
N SER A 132 0.25 10.66 -13.77
CA SER A 132 -0.25 11.96 -13.34
C SER A 132 -1.13 11.81 -12.09
N VAL A 133 -1.09 12.82 -11.22
CA VAL A 133 -1.88 12.84 -9.98
C VAL A 133 -3.34 13.14 -10.31
N LEU A 134 -4.22 12.17 -10.08
CA LEU A 134 -5.67 12.31 -10.24
C LEU A 134 -6.34 12.85 -8.97
N ALA A 135 -5.83 12.45 -7.80
CA ALA A 135 -6.24 12.97 -6.50
C ALA A 135 -5.09 12.86 -5.50
N GLU A 136 -5.04 13.80 -4.56
CA GLU A 136 -4.06 13.86 -3.48
C GLU A 136 -4.75 14.20 -2.17
N ARG A 137 -4.32 13.54 -1.09
CA ARG A 137 -4.81 13.81 0.27
C ARG A 137 -3.67 13.82 1.26
N GLU A 138 -3.50 14.95 1.94
CA GLU A 138 -2.83 14.97 3.24
C GLU A 138 -3.73 14.27 4.27
N LEU A 139 -3.18 13.23 4.92
CA LEU A 139 -3.88 12.40 5.88
C LEU A 139 -4.04 13.13 7.23
N PRO A 140 -5.09 12.83 8.02
CA PRO A 140 -5.38 13.54 9.27
C PRO A 140 -4.26 13.47 10.32
N VAL A 141 -3.35 12.51 10.19
CA VAL A 141 -2.25 12.29 11.11
C VAL A 141 -0.93 12.58 10.41
N SER A 142 -0.21 13.60 10.87
CA SER A 142 1.13 13.91 10.36
C SER A 142 2.16 12.90 10.88
N ARG A 143 2.19 11.73 10.24
CA ARG A 143 3.11 10.60 10.48
C ARG A 143 3.30 9.81 9.20
N SER A 144 4.39 9.03 9.15
CA SER A 144 4.53 7.94 8.21
C SER A 144 3.35 6.98 8.26
N HIS A 145 2.70 6.73 7.13
CA HIS A 145 1.73 5.67 6.96
C HIS A 145 2.35 4.50 6.23
N ASN A 146 2.17 3.31 6.81
CA ASN A 146 2.73 2.07 6.31
C ASN A 146 1.66 0.97 6.22
N GLY A 147 0.39 1.32 6.13
CA GLY A 147 -0.66 0.39 5.75
C GLY A 147 -1.47 0.99 4.63
N LEU A 148 -1.77 0.22 3.59
CA LEU A 148 -2.78 0.58 2.59
C LEU A 148 -3.43 -0.71 2.10
N LEU A 149 -4.74 -0.83 2.28
CA LEU A 149 -5.55 -1.92 1.75
C LEU A 149 -6.79 -1.34 1.05
N ALA A 150 -7.26 -2.01 0.01
CA ALA A 150 -8.60 -1.80 -0.52
C ALA A 150 -9.59 -2.78 0.13
N LEU A 151 -10.73 -2.27 0.57
CA LEU A 151 -11.81 -3.03 1.20
C LEU A 151 -12.79 -3.55 0.15
N SER A 152 -13.67 -4.47 0.54
CA SER A 152 -14.55 -5.17 -0.39
C SER A 152 -15.58 -4.26 -1.08
N ASP A 153 -15.86 -3.10 -0.48
CA ASP A 153 -16.72 -2.06 -1.04
C ASP A 153 -15.96 -1.04 -1.91
N GLY A 154 -14.66 -1.23 -2.11
CA GLY A 154 -13.79 -0.34 -2.87
C GLY A 154 -13.26 0.86 -2.08
N SER A 155 -13.65 1.04 -0.82
CA SER A 155 -13.01 2.07 0.02
C SER A 155 -11.58 1.66 0.40
N LEU A 156 -10.77 2.63 0.79
CA LEU A 156 -9.39 2.42 1.20
C LEU A 156 -9.26 2.48 2.71
N ILE A 157 -8.31 1.74 3.27
CA ILE A 157 -7.92 1.85 4.67
C ILE A 157 -6.40 2.04 4.76
N THR A 158 -5.99 3.01 5.56
CA THR A 158 -4.59 3.28 5.87
C THR A 158 -4.36 3.37 7.37
N LYS A 159 -3.10 3.21 7.77
CA LYS A 159 -2.66 3.19 9.15
C LYS A 159 -1.35 3.95 9.29
N ASP A 160 -1.27 4.84 10.28
CA ASP A 160 0.01 5.46 10.65
C ASP A 160 0.91 4.50 11.43
N LEU A 161 2.22 4.66 11.25
CA LEU A 161 3.23 3.92 11.98
C LEU A 161 3.48 4.57 13.34
N ARG A 162 3.49 3.74 14.38
CA ARG A 162 3.92 4.13 15.72
C ARG A 162 4.99 3.18 16.23
N LEU A 163 6.11 3.76 16.65
CA LEU A 163 7.10 3.09 17.47
C LEU A 163 6.65 3.10 18.93
N GLU A 164 7.33 2.30 19.76
CA GLU A 164 7.09 2.25 21.20
C GLU A 164 7.11 3.66 21.83
N GLY A 165 6.15 3.93 22.71
CA GLY A 165 6.01 5.23 23.39
C GLY A 165 5.41 6.37 22.55
N GLN A 166 5.05 6.15 21.28
CA GLN A 166 4.47 7.20 20.41
C GLN A 166 2.94 7.33 20.47
N GLY A 167 2.30 6.58 21.37
CA GLY A 167 0.86 6.53 21.54
C GLY A 167 0.15 5.57 20.57
N GLY A 168 -1.18 5.66 20.58
CA GLY A 168 -2.08 4.84 19.76
C GLY A 168 -1.90 5.04 18.27
N THR A 169 -2.01 3.96 17.51
CA THR A 169 -2.07 4.02 16.05
C THR A 169 -3.50 4.32 15.57
N THR A 170 -3.61 5.21 14.60
CA THR A 170 -4.82 5.66 13.93
C THR A 170 -5.06 4.87 12.65
N ILE A 171 -6.29 4.41 12.50
CA ILE A 171 -6.81 3.73 11.33
C ILE A 171 -7.75 4.71 10.62
N THR A 172 -7.43 5.03 9.37
CA THR A 172 -8.21 5.99 8.57
C THR A 172 -8.80 5.28 7.37
N ARG A 173 -10.10 5.44 7.16
CA ARG A 173 -10.80 4.95 5.96
C ARG A 173 -11.03 6.11 5.00
N LEU A 174 -10.90 5.88 3.70
CA LEU A 174 -11.06 6.90 2.67
C LEU A 174 -11.90 6.40 1.49
N ASP A 175 -12.60 7.32 0.84
CA ASP A 175 -13.20 7.09 -0.47
C ASP A 175 -12.08 6.93 -1.52
N ALA A 176 -12.16 5.93 -2.39
CA ALA A 176 -11.11 5.69 -3.40
C ALA A 176 -11.16 6.65 -4.61
N THR A 177 -12.22 7.44 -4.75
CA THR A 177 -12.35 8.40 -5.84
C THR A 177 -11.87 9.77 -5.43
N SER A 178 -12.41 10.33 -4.34
CA SER A 178 -12.07 11.68 -3.85
C SER A 178 -10.95 11.71 -2.82
N LEU A 179 -10.59 10.55 -2.24
CA LEU A 179 -9.70 10.44 -1.09
C LEU A 179 -10.21 11.24 0.13
N ASP A 180 -11.51 11.48 0.22
CA ASP A 180 -12.12 12.04 1.43
C ASP A 180 -12.14 10.99 2.54
N VAL A 181 -11.91 11.43 3.78
CA VAL A 181 -11.99 10.57 4.95
C VAL A 181 -13.44 10.15 5.20
N LEU A 182 -13.64 8.85 5.37
CA LEU A 182 -14.94 8.25 5.66
C LEU A 182 -15.06 7.97 7.15
N GLY A 183 -15.93 8.74 7.82
CA GLY A 183 -16.15 8.64 9.26
C GLY A 183 -15.00 9.22 10.08
N GLU A 184 -15.06 9.00 11.40
CA GLU A 184 -14.00 9.41 12.31
C GLU A 184 -12.84 8.39 12.29
N PRO A 185 -11.57 8.84 12.18
CA PRO A 185 -10.42 7.94 12.31
C PRO A 185 -10.43 7.20 13.64
N PHE A 186 -10.20 5.89 13.60
CA PHE A 186 -10.24 5.04 14.78
C PHE A 186 -8.85 4.93 15.41
N VAL A 187 -8.70 5.29 16.68
CA VAL A 187 -7.42 5.25 17.39
C VAL A 187 -7.37 4.04 18.31
N LEU A 188 -6.38 3.16 18.07
CA LEU A 188 -6.09 2.02 18.94
C LEU A 188 -5.47 2.47 20.28
N PRO A 189 -5.62 1.69 21.36
CA PRO A 189 -5.02 2.03 22.65
C PRO A 189 -3.49 1.88 22.66
N GLU A 190 -2.90 1.25 21.65
CA GLU A 190 -1.46 1.04 21.51
C GLU A 190 -0.97 1.34 20.09
N GLY A 191 0.34 1.54 19.96
CA GLY A 191 1.00 1.75 18.68
C GLY A 191 1.14 0.46 17.88
N SER A 192 1.24 0.60 16.56
CA SER A 192 1.49 -0.48 15.63
C SER A 192 2.59 -0.07 14.64
N MET A 193 3.73 -0.77 14.70
CA MET A 193 4.81 -0.62 13.72
C MET A 193 4.57 -1.49 12.48
N GLY A 194 3.95 -2.66 12.66
CA GLY A 194 3.76 -3.65 11.60
C GLY A 194 2.74 -3.23 10.53
N ARG A 195 2.72 -3.98 9.42
CA ARG A 195 1.68 -3.87 8.38
C ARG A 195 0.35 -4.44 8.90
N ILE A 196 -0.76 -3.98 8.32
CA ILE A 196 -2.11 -4.49 8.58
C ILE A 196 -2.54 -5.50 7.53
N ALA A 197 -3.40 -6.44 7.91
CA ALA A 197 -4.06 -7.37 6.99
C ALA A 197 -5.58 -7.20 7.07
N SER A 198 -6.31 -7.69 6.06
CA SER A 198 -7.77 -7.78 6.10
C SER A 198 -8.23 -9.16 5.65
N ASP A 199 -9.41 -9.57 6.10
CA ASP A 199 -10.10 -10.74 5.58
C ASP A 199 -11.61 -10.52 5.47
N VAL A 200 -12.19 -11.02 4.38
CA VAL A 200 -13.63 -11.12 4.18
C VAL A 200 -14.07 -12.52 4.60
N THR A 201 -15.01 -12.57 5.52
CA THR A 201 -15.57 -13.80 6.07
C THR A 201 -17.10 -13.80 5.94
N PRO A 202 -17.79 -14.93 6.17
CA PRO A 202 -19.25 -14.95 6.23
C PRO A 202 -19.86 -13.99 7.27
N ASN A 203 -19.07 -13.55 8.26
CA ASN A 203 -19.51 -12.65 9.33
C ASN A 203 -19.18 -11.17 9.06
N GLY A 204 -18.62 -10.86 7.89
CA GLY A 204 -18.19 -9.52 7.51
C GLY A 204 -16.69 -9.43 7.19
N GLU A 205 -16.25 -8.21 6.91
CA GLU A 205 -14.86 -7.87 6.64
C GLU A 205 -14.17 -7.36 7.91
N PHE A 206 -12.95 -7.87 8.16
CA PHE A 206 -12.20 -7.60 9.37
C PHE A 206 -10.76 -7.19 9.06
N VAL A 207 -10.27 -6.16 9.77
CA VAL A 207 -8.90 -5.68 9.67
C VAL A 207 -8.11 -6.14 10.89
N TYR A 208 -6.94 -6.70 10.66
CA TYR A 208 -6.06 -7.24 11.69
C TYR A 208 -4.86 -6.33 11.87
N VAL A 209 -4.68 -5.81 13.09
CA VAL A 209 -3.62 -4.86 13.42
C VAL A 209 -2.72 -5.44 14.51
N PRO A 210 -1.45 -5.77 14.20
CA PRO A 210 -0.48 -6.13 15.22
C PRO A 210 -0.01 -4.85 15.91
N GLY A 211 -0.43 -4.65 17.16
CA GLY A 211 0.11 -3.59 17.99
C GLY A 211 1.36 -4.03 18.74
N THR A 212 1.82 -3.22 19.69
CA THR A 212 3.02 -3.51 20.47
C THR A 212 2.87 -4.76 21.34
N GLU A 213 1.70 -4.95 21.97
CA GLU A 213 1.46 -6.08 22.88
C GLU A 213 0.28 -6.96 22.46
N HIS A 214 -0.66 -6.43 21.66
CA HIS A 214 -1.90 -7.12 21.30
C HIS A 214 -2.07 -7.27 19.79
N LEU A 215 -2.84 -8.29 19.41
CA LEU A 215 -3.38 -8.41 18.06
C LEU A 215 -4.85 -7.96 18.08
N TRP A 216 -5.14 -6.89 17.35
CA TRP A 216 -6.49 -6.36 17.23
C TRP A 216 -7.17 -6.92 15.98
N ARG A 217 -8.47 -7.17 16.11
CA ARG A 217 -9.37 -7.47 14.99
C ARG A 217 -10.49 -6.43 15.02
N LEU A 218 -10.47 -5.56 14.03
CA LEU A 218 -11.46 -4.50 13.83
C LEU A 218 -12.48 -4.93 12.80
N GLN A 219 -13.75 -4.60 13.00
CA GLN A 219 -14.81 -4.87 12.06
C GLN A 219 -15.04 -3.65 11.15
N VAL A 220 -15.12 -3.90 9.84
CA VAL A 220 -15.54 -2.88 8.88
C VAL A 220 -17.07 -2.81 8.86
N ARG A 221 -17.62 -1.61 9.05
CA ARG A 221 -19.07 -1.32 8.91
C ARG A 221 -19.30 -0.15 7.96
N ASP A 222 -20.54 0.11 7.58
CA ASP A 222 -20.87 1.24 6.69
C ASP A 222 -20.30 2.56 7.24
N GLY A 223 -19.30 3.12 6.55
CA GLY A 223 -18.66 4.39 6.90
C GLY A 223 -17.80 4.40 8.17
N ALA A 224 -17.55 3.25 8.82
CA ALA A 224 -16.80 3.20 10.09
C ALA A 224 -15.95 1.93 10.26
N ILE A 225 -15.05 1.97 11.24
CA ILE A 225 -14.24 0.84 11.72
C ILE A 225 -14.37 0.83 13.24
N GLU A 226 -14.60 -0.35 13.82
CA GLU A 226 -14.83 -0.56 15.27
C GLU A 226 -14.08 -1.78 15.82
#